data_AF-A0A853BMA7-F1
#
_entry.id   AF-A0A853BMA7-F1
#
_cell.length_a   1.000
_cell.length_b   1.000
_cell.length_c   1.000
_cell.angle_alpha   90.00
_cell.angle_beta   90.00
_cell.angle_gamma   90.00
#
_symmetry.space_group_name_H-M   'P 1'
#
loop_
_entity.id
_entity.type
_entity.pdbx_description
1 polymer ?
#
loop_
_entity_poly.entity_id
_entity_poly.type
_entity_poly.pdbx_seq_one_letter_code
_entity_poly.pdbx_strand_id
1 'polypeptide(L)'
;MGATWDIEAPQVNEVVQTVGGHVGGDDGEGGLVAKIETFGGHVEDAGTAAASGPIGTALEEFVTEYGQTLQSMVLKTAAAINGCVKATGYYLEGNLQMAADAQSNADNIDSLDL
;
A
#
# COMPACT_ATOMS: atom_id res chain seq x y z
N MET A 1 32.00 -7.73 12.59
CA MET A 1 31.84 -6.41 11.93
C MET A 1 30.52 -6.47 11.19
N GLY A 2 29.45 -5.94 11.79
CA GLY A 2 28.15 -5.87 11.14
C GLY A 2 28.21 -4.88 9.98
N ALA A 3 27.50 -5.15 8.88
CA ALA A 3 27.45 -4.26 7.73
C ALA A 3 27.12 -2.84 8.21
N THR A 4 27.99 -1.88 7.92
CA THR A 4 27.69 -0.47 8.13
C THR A 4 26.57 -0.14 7.16
N TRP A 5 25.36 0.05 7.69
CA TRP A 5 24.27 0.64 6.93
C TRP A 5 24.74 2.03 6.51
N ASP A 6 24.62 2.35 5.23
CA ASP A 6 24.90 3.68 4.68
C ASP A 6 23.63 4.17 4.01
N ILE A 7 22.68 4.64 4.83
CA ILE A 7 21.39 5.13 4.34
C ILE A 7 21.53 6.58 3.90
N GLU A 8 21.22 6.84 2.64
CA GLU A 8 20.97 8.18 2.13
C GLU A 8 19.52 8.61 2.43
N ALA A 9 19.30 9.17 3.62
CA ALA A 9 17.96 9.56 4.09
C ALA A 9 17.17 10.44 3.10
N PRO A 10 17.78 11.42 2.40
CA PRO A 10 17.07 12.18 1.37
C PRO A 10 16.53 11.31 0.23
N GLN A 11 17.33 10.36 -0.27
CA GLN A 11 16.90 9.45 -1.34
C GLN A 11 15.79 8.51 -0.87
N VAL A 12 15.87 8.01 0.38
CA VAL A 12 14.79 7.19 0.95
C VAL A 12 13.48 7.98 1.02
N ASN A 13 13.55 9.25 1.42
CA ASN A 13 12.36 10.10 1.46
C ASN A 13 11.77 10.33 0.05
N GLU A 14 12.59 10.54 -0.97
CA GLU A 14 12.11 10.65 -2.36
C GLU A 14 11.36 9.39 -2.82
N VAL A 15 11.91 8.22 -2.53
CA VAL A 15 11.28 6.93 -2.87
C VAL A 15 9.97 6.76 -2.11
N VAL A 16 9.96 7.02 -0.80
CA VAL A 16 8.74 6.91 0.03
C VAL A 16 7.65 7.85 -0.46
N GLN A 17 7.97 9.09 -0.81
CA GLN A 17 7.01 10.05 -1.37
C GLN A 17 6.46 9.58 -2.71
N THR A 18 7.32 9.05 -3.60
CA THR A 18 6.90 8.51 -4.90
C THR A 18 5.92 7.34 -4.73
N VAL A 19 6.24 6.39 -3.84
CA VAL A 19 5.36 5.25 -3.55
C VAL A 19 4.06 5.72 -2.89
N GLY A 20 4.14 6.68 -1.97
CA GLY A 20 2.97 7.31 -1.35
C GLY A 20 2.03 7.94 -2.37
N GLY A 21 2.57 8.66 -3.36
CA GLY A 21 1.80 9.24 -4.47
C GLY A 21 1.12 8.19 -5.34
N HIS A 22 1.74 7.02 -5.57
CA HIS A 22 1.07 5.91 -6.28
C HIS A 22 -0.11 5.33 -5.49
N VAL A 23 -0.05 5.33 -4.16
CA VAL A 23 -1.10 4.75 -3.30
C VAL A 23 -2.24 5.73 -3.06
N GLY A 24 -1.94 6.95 -2.60
CA GLY A 24 -2.93 7.94 -2.20
C GLY A 24 -3.14 9.08 -3.20
N GLY A 25 -2.33 9.20 -4.26
CA GLY A 25 -2.29 10.39 -5.09
C GLY A 25 -1.48 11.53 -4.46
N ASP A 26 -1.10 12.51 -5.27
CA ASP A 26 -0.28 13.65 -4.82
C ASP A 26 -1.01 14.58 -3.84
N ASP A 27 -2.35 14.52 -3.83
CA ASP A 27 -3.27 15.28 -2.98
C ASP A 27 -3.99 14.43 -1.92
N GLY A 28 -3.73 13.12 -1.88
CA GLY A 28 -4.45 12.18 -1.01
C GLY A 28 -5.83 11.76 -1.51
N GLU A 29 -6.25 12.21 -2.70
CA GLU A 29 -7.57 11.93 -3.30
C GLU A 29 -7.45 11.02 -4.55
N GLY A 30 -6.28 10.45 -4.81
CA GLY A 30 -5.96 9.71 -6.02
C GLY A 30 -5.36 8.32 -5.79
N GLY A 31 -4.49 7.93 -6.71
CA GLY A 31 -3.72 6.69 -6.61
C GLY A 31 -4.56 5.41 -6.58
N LEU A 32 -3.98 4.36 -6.03
CA LEU A 32 -4.62 3.06 -5.87
C LEU A 32 -5.90 3.13 -5.02
N VAL A 33 -5.93 3.97 -3.98
CA VAL A 33 -7.09 4.12 -3.07
C VAL A 33 -8.32 4.56 -3.86
N ALA A 34 -8.25 5.67 -4.59
CA ALA A 34 -9.38 6.18 -5.38
C ALA A 34 -9.85 5.19 -6.46
N LYS A 35 -8.92 4.39 -7.03
CA LYS A 35 -9.26 3.37 -8.02
C LYS A 35 -10.01 2.19 -7.39
N ILE A 36 -9.67 1.79 -6.17
CA ILE A 36 -10.38 0.72 -5.46
C ILE A 36 -11.77 1.18 -5.03
N GLU A 37 -11.92 2.43 -4.58
CA GLU A 37 -13.22 3.00 -4.19
C GLU A 37 -14.22 3.01 -5.36
N THR A 38 -13.74 3.29 -6.57
CA THR A 38 -14.58 3.37 -7.78
C THR A 38 -14.73 2.03 -8.53
N PHE A 39 -13.88 1.05 -8.22
CA PHE A 39 -13.84 -0.24 -8.91
C PHE A 39 -15.18 -1.00 -8.86
N GLY A 40 -15.81 -1.11 -7.68
CA GLY A 40 -17.08 -1.82 -7.52
C GLY A 40 -18.19 -1.24 -8.40
N GLY A 41 -18.30 0.09 -8.44
CA GLY A 41 -19.28 0.78 -9.29
C GLY A 41 -19.03 0.53 -10.78
N HIS A 42 -17.77 0.56 -11.23
CA HIS A 42 -17.44 0.24 -12.62
C HIS A 42 -17.78 -1.21 -13.00
N VAL A 43 -17.63 -2.16 -12.07
CA VAL A 43 -18.01 -3.55 -12.31
C VAL A 43 -19.54 -3.70 -12.37
N GLU A 44 -20.28 -3.01 -11.51
CA GLU A 44 -21.75 -2.97 -11.54
C GLU A 44 -22.28 -2.37 -12.85
N ASP A 45 -21.69 -1.27 -13.31
CA ASP A 45 -22.01 -0.64 -14.60
C ASP A 45 -21.79 -1.61 -15.76
N ALA A 46 -20.67 -2.34 -15.74
CA ALA A 46 -20.36 -3.34 -16.76
C ALA A 46 -21.37 -4.50 -16.74
N GLY A 47 -21.79 -4.97 -15.56
CA GLY A 47 -22.82 -6.00 -15.41
C GLY A 47 -24.17 -5.56 -15.98
N THR A 48 -24.56 -4.31 -15.69
CA THR A 48 -25.80 -3.70 -16.21
C THR A 48 -25.74 -3.58 -17.73
N ALA A 49 -24.63 -3.09 -18.28
CA ALA A 49 -24.44 -2.95 -19.73
C ALA A 49 -24.41 -4.29 -20.48
N ALA A 50 -23.89 -5.35 -19.84
CA ALA A 50 -23.84 -6.68 -20.44
C ALA A 50 -25.23 -7.32 -20.60
N ALA A 51 -26.24 -6.87 -19.83
CA ALA A 51 -27.62 -7.35 -19.88
C ALA A 51 -27.75 -8.90 -19.88
N SER A 52 -26.85 -9.58 -19.16
CA SER A 52 -26.72 -11.03 -19.15
C SER A 52 -26.52 -11.52 -17.72
N GLY A 53 -27.48 -12.31 -17.22
CA GLY A 53 -27.44 -12.86 -15.87
C GLY A 53 -26.13 -13.59 -15.55
N PRO A 54 -25.66 -14.53 -16.40
CA PRO A 54 -24.38 -15.21 -16.17
C PRO A 54 -23.17 -14.28 -16.12
N ILE A 55 -23.14 -13.21 -16.93
CA ILE A 55 -22.04 -12.24 -16.91
C ILE A 55 -22.09 -11.41 -15.63
N GLY A 56 -23.29 -10.99 -15.21
CA GLY A 56 -23.50 -10.28 -13.95
C GLY A 56 -23.01 -11.09 -12.75
N THR A 57 -23.36 -12.37 -12.66
CA THR A 57 -22.89 -13.26 -11.60
C THR A 57 -21.37 -13.42 -11.59
N ALA A 58 -20.75 -13.62 -12.76
CA ALA A 58 -19.29 -13.75 -12.83
C ALA A 58 -18.56 -12.47 -12.39
N LEU A 59 -19.12 -11.30 -12.67
CA LEU A 59 -18.58 -10.00 -12.24
C LEU A 59 -18.74 -9.78 -10.73
N GLU A 60 -19.86 -10.19 -10.14
CA GLU A 60 -20.09 -10.14 -8.69
C GLU A 60 -19.10 -11.06 -7.93
N GLU A 61 -18.90 -12.29 -8.44
CA GLU A 61 -17.91 -13.22 -7.91
C GLU A 61 -16.49 -12.64 -8.00
N PHE A 62 -16.15 -11.97 -9.11
CA PHE A 62 -14.85 -11.31 -9.28
C PHE A 62 -14.61 -10.20 -8.25
N VAL A 63 -15.60 -9.35 -8.00
CA VAL A 63 -15.49 -8.30 -6.96
C VAL A 63 -15.33 -8.92 -5.58
N THR A 64 -16.09 -9.97 -5.29
CA THR A 64 -16.03 -10.67 -4.00
C THR A 64 -14.65 -11.29 -3.75
N GLU A 65 -14.09 -11.98 -4.74
CA GLU A 65 -12.79 -12.65 -4.63
C GLU A 65 -11.63 -11.65 -4.49
N TYR A 66 -11.62 -10.60 -5.31
CA TYR A 66 -10.46 -9.71 -5.40
C TYR A 66 -10.56 -8.46 -4.53
N GLY A 67 -11.74 -8.09 -4.04
CA GLY A 67 -11.94 -6.87 -3.24
C GLY A 67 -11.03 -6.79 -2.02
N GLN A 68 -10.95 -7.87 -1.24
CA GLN A 68 -10.06 -7.94 -0.07
C GLN A 68 -8.58 -7.91 -0.46
N THR A 69 -8.22 -8.54 -1.58
CA THR A 69 -6.85 -8.54 -2.10
C THR A 69 -6.41 -7.14 -2.50
N LEU A 70 -7.28 -6.38 -3.17
CA LEU A 70 -7.03 -4.99 -3.57
C LEU A 70 -6.83 -4.10 -2.33
N GLN A 71 -7.69 -4.20 -1.33
CA GLN A 71 -7.54 -3.46 -0.07
C GLN A 71 -6.23 -3.83 0.64
N SER A 72 -5.87 -5.11 0.65
CA SER A 72 -4.61 -5.59 1.23
C SER A 72 -3.37 -5.01 0.55
N MET A 73 -3.42 -4.72 -0.76
CA MET A 73 -2.30 -4.06 -1.47
C MET A 73 -2.04 -2.65 -0.94
N VAL A 74 -3.09 -1.88 -0.68
CA VAL A 74 -2.98 -0.54 -0.08
C VAL A 74 -2.33 -0.64 1.30
N LEU A 75 -2.87 -1.51 2.16
CA LEU A 75 -2.40 -1.69 3.53
C LEU A 75 -0.94 -2.16 3.58
N LYS A 76 -0.55 -3.13 2.75
CA LYS A 76 0.85 -3.58 2.65
C LYS A 76 1.80 -2.47 2.22
N THR A 77 1.36 -1.65 1.27
CA THR A 77 2.20 -0.54 0.79
C THR A 77 2.35 0.54 1.84
N ALA A 78 1.27 0.86 2.57
CA ALA A 78 1.32 1.77 3.71
C ALA A 78 2.24 1.26 4.84
N ALA A 79 2.20 -0.05 5.13
CA ALA A 79 3.07 -0.68 6.12
C ALA A 79 4.54 -0.52 5.70
N ALA A 80 4.84 -0.80 4.43
CA ALA A 80 6.19 -0.71 3.89
C ALA A 80 6.74 0.71 3.99
N ILE A 81 5.95 1.71 3.58
CA ILE A 81 6.28 3.13 3.74
C ILE A 81 6.58 3.46 5.20
N ASN A 82 5.68 3.08 6.13
CA ASN A 82 5.82 3.40 7.54
C ASN A 82 7.09 2.77 8.15
N GLY A 83 7.36 1.50 7.83
CA GLY A 83 8.56 0.79 8.25
C GLY A 83 9.83 1.44 7.74
N CYS A 84 9.88 1.84 6.46
CA CYS A 84 11.01 2.56 5.87
C CYS A 84 11.28 3.90 6.56
N VAL A 85 10.23 4.68 6.84
CA VAL A 85 10.35 5.97 7.53
C VAL A 85 10.89 5.78 8.95
N LYS A 86 10.32 4.83 9.71
CA LYS A 86 10.78 4.51 11.08
C LYS A 86 12.22 4.02 11.10
N ALA A 87 12.57 3.08 10.22
CA ALA A 87 13.92 2.54 10.13
C ALA A 87 14.96 3.63 9.81
N THR A 88 14.63 4.55 8.90
CA THR A 88 15.48 5.71 8.56
C THR A 88 15.62 6.66 9.74
N GLY A 89 14.52 6.94 10.47
CA GLY A 89 14.56 7.75 11.69
C GLY A 89 15.49 7.15 12.75
N TYR A 90 15.32 5.87 13.08
CA TYR A 90 16.19 5.19 14.04
C TYR A 90 17.64 5.09 13.59
N TYR A 91 17.88 4.94 12.29
CA TYR A 91 19.24 4.97 11.74
C TYR A 91 19.91 6.33 11.97
N LEU A 92 19.21 7.44 11.68
CA LEU A 92 19.71 8.80 11.92
C LEU A 92 19.95 9.10 13.41
N GLU A 93 19.15 8.50 14.29
CA GLU A 93 19.32 8.57 15.74
C GLU A 93 20.46 7.66 16.26
N GLY A 94 21.07 6.85 15.39
CA GLY A 94 22.11 5.88 15.75
C GLY A 94 21.58 4.63 16.47
N ASN A 95 20.26 4.43 16.53
CA ASN A 95 19.62 3.29 17.15
C ASN A 95 19.47 2.12 16.16
N LEU A 96 20.61 1.50 15.82
CA LEU A 96 20.69 0.48 14.78
C LEU A 96 19.82 -0.77 15.04
N GLN A 97 19.59 -1.11 16.31
CA GLN A 97 18.71 -2.24 16.66
C GLN A 97 17.26 -1.92 16.28
N MET A 98 16.74 -0.76 16.72
CA MET A 98 15.39 -0.33 16.36
C MET A 98 15.23 -0.10 14.85
N ALA A 99 16.29 0.35 14.16
CA ALA A 99 16.28 0.47 12.71
C ALA A 99 16.11 -0.89 12.02
N ALA A 100 16.86 -1.91 12.46
CA ALA A 100 16.75 -3.27 11.95
C ALA A 100 15.36 -3.88 12.26
N ASP A 101 14.86 -3.67 13.48
CA ASP A 101 13.55 -4.16 13.89
C ASP A 101 12.43 -3.50 13.08
N ALA A 102 12.50 -2.19 12.83
CA ALA A 102 11.52 -1.48 12.01
C ALA A 102 11.54 -1.93 10.55
N GLN A 103 12.74 -2.16 9.98
CA GLN A 103 12.86 -2.69 8.63
C GLN A 103 12.30 -4.12 8.53
N SER A 104 12.59 -4.98 9.51
CA SER A 104 12.09 -6.36 9.54
C SER A 104 10.57 -6.45 9.67
N ASN A 105 9.93 -5.40 10.18
CA ASN A 105 8.48 -5.34 10.37
C ASN A 105 7.76 -4.49 9.30
N ALA A 106 8.46 -4.04 8.26
CA ALA A 106 7.88 -3.15 7.25
C ALA A 106 6.76 -3.80 6.42
N ASP A 107 6.64 -5.12 6.39
CA ASP A 107 5.55 -5.83 5.69
C ASP A 107 4.34 -6.14 6.59
N ASN A 108 4.42 -5.79 7.88
CA ASN A 108 3.40 -6.13 8.87
C ASN A 108 2.26 -5.11 8.91
N ILE A 109 1.12 -5.48 8.37
CA ILE A 109 -0.10 -4.67 8.35
C ILE A 109 -0.71 -4.51 9.74
N ASP A 110 -0.56 -5.48 10.65
CA ASP A 110 -1.13 -5.42 12.00
C ASP A 110 -0.53 -4.29 12.84
N SER A 111 0.61 -3.75 12.41
CA SER A 111 1.27 -2.60 13.02
C SER A 111 0.68 -1.25 12.61
N LEU A 112 -0.20 -1.22 11.61
CA LEU A 112 -0.94 -0.05 11.19
C LEU A 112 -2.21 0.07 12.03
N ASP A 113 -2.25 1.08 12.90
CA ASP A 113 -3.48 1.50 13.59
C ASP A 113 -4.29 2.37 12.62
N LEU A 114 -4.94 1.72 11.64
CA LEU A 114 -5.77 2.34 10.58
C LEU A 114 -7.24 2.04 10.78
#